data_AF-A0A5J4QDD8-F1
#
_entry.id   AF-A0A5J4QDD8-F1
#
_cell.length_a   1.000
_cell.length_b   1.000
_cell.length_c   1.000
_cell.angle_alpha   90.00
_cell.angle_beta   90.00
_cell.angle_gamma   90.00
#
_symmetry.space_group_name_H-M   'P 1'
#
loop_
_entity.id
_entity.type
_entity.pdbx_description
1 polymer ?
#
loop_
_entity_poly.entity_id
_entity_poly.type
_entity_poly.pdbx_seq_one_letter_code
_entity_poly.pdbx_strand_id
1 'polypeptide(L)' 'MRRLPVYLVLDTSGSMTGEPIEAVKNGVQVLVSSLRTDPYALETAFLSVITFDSSAKQIVPLTELENMQLPLI' A
#
# COMPACT_ATOMS: atom_id res chain seq x y z
N MET A 1 -22.63 -0.22 -7.19
CA MET A 1 -21.22 0.22 -7.10
C MET A 1 -20.34 -1.01 -6.94
N ARG A 2 -19.32 -1.18 -7.79
CA ARG A 2 -18.37 -2.31 -7.72
C ARG A 2 -17.12 -1.85 -6.97
N ARG A 3 -16.78 -2.51 -5.87
CA ARG A 3 -15.53 -2.24 -5.13
C ARG A 3 -14.36 -2.94 -5.81
N LEU A 4 -13.21 -2.28 -5.85
CA LEU A 4 -11.94 -2.81 -6.37
C LEU A 4 -10.96 -2.99 -5.20
N PRO A 5 -10.88 -4.19 -4.61
CA PRO A 5 -9.91 -4.47 -3.56
C PRO A 5 -8.52 -4.68 -4.15
N VAL A 6 -7.52 -3.98 -3.61
CA VAL A 6 -6.11 -4.04 -3.97
C VAL A 6 -5.30 -4.42 -2.74
N TYR A 7 -4.44 -5.43 -2.87
CA TYR A 7 -3.57 -5.90 -1.80
C TYR A 7 -2.12 -5.67 -2.21
N LEU A 8 -1.42 -4.82 -1.45
CA LEU A 8 0.02 -4.64 -1.57
C LEU A 8 0.70 -5.61 -0.61
N VAL A 9 1.55 -6.48 -1.15
CA VAL A 9 2.36 -7.42 -0.38
C VAL A 9 3.82 -7.00 -0.52
N LEU A 10 4.39 -6.49 0.56
CA LEU A 10 5.67 -5.79 0.56
C LEU A 10 6.71 -6.60 1.35
N ASP A 11 7.85 -6.86 0.74
CA ASP A 11 8.99 -7.48 1.41
C ASP A 11 9.61 -6.48 2.39
N THR A 12 9.81 -6.91 3.63
CA THR A 12 10.53 -6.15 4.68
C THR A 12 11.64 -6.99 5.31
N SER A 13 12.12 -8.01 4.60
CA SER A 13 13.21 -8.89 5.04
C SER A 13 14.58 -8.18 5.03
N GLY A 14 15.61 -8.85 5.53
CA GLY A 14 16.95 -8.27 5.68
C GLY A 14 17.55 -7.71 4.38
N SER A 15 17.22 -8.28 3.22
CA SER A 15 17.67 -7.78 1.90
C SER A 15 17.07 -6.43 1.52
N MET A 16 16.02 -5.99 2.20
CA MET A 16 15.36 -4.72 1.93
C MET A 16 16.06 -3.54 2.60
N THR A 17 17.05 -3.78 3.47
CA THR A 17 17.76 -2.73 4.22
C THR A 17 18.44 -1.72 3.28
N GLY A 18 18.24 -0.42 3.56
CA GLY A 18 18.89 0.67 2.82
C GLY A 18 18.06 1.16 1.65
N GLU A 19 18.67 1.25 0.46
CA GLU A 19 18.02 1.77 -0.74
C GLU A 19 16.74 1.01 -1.16
N PRO A 20 16.66 -0.33 -1.07
CA PRO A 20 15.47 -1.06 -1.55
C PRO A 20 14.19 -0.68 -0.79
N ILE A 21 14.22 -0.59 0.55
CA ILE A 21 13.03 -0.22 1.33
C ILE A 21 12.61 1.23 1.06
N GLU A 22 13.56 2.15 0.86
CA GLU A 22 13.24 3.54 0.51
C GLU A 22 12.62 3.65 -0.89
N ALA A 23 13.08 2.84 -1.86
CA ALA A 23 12.45 2.75 -3.17
C ALA A 23 11.01 2.23 -3.08
N VAL A 24 10.75 1.23 -2.23
CA VAL A 24 9.39 0.70 -1.98
C VAL A 24 8.50 1.77 -1.37
N LYS A 25 8.96 2.50 -0.34
CA LYS A 25 8.22 3.62 0.27
C LYS A 25 7.81 4.66 -0.76
N ASN A 26 8.77 5.10 -1.57
CA ASN A 26 8.54 6.07 -2.62
C ASN A 26 7.53 5.54 -3.65
N GLY A 27 7.66 4.28 -4.08
CA GLY A 27 6.73 3.64 -5.01
C GLY A 27 5.30 3.59 -4.47
N VAL A 28 5.11 3.22 -3.20
CA VAL A 28 3.79 3.18 -2.56
C VAL A 28 3.21 4.58 -2.44
N GLN A 29 4.01 5.58 -2.06
CA GLN A 29 3.55 6.97 -1.99
C GLN A 29 3.11 7.51 -3.36
N VAL A 30 3.88 7.24 -4.42
CA VAL A 30 3.53 7.62 -5.79
C VAL A 30 2.24 6.93 -6.23
N LEU A 31 2.13 5.61 -6.01
CA LEU A 31 0.91 4.84 -6.34
C LEU A 31 -0.33 5.44 -5.68
N VAL A 32 -0.29 5.64 -4.35
CA VAL A 32 -1.44 6.17 -3.61
C VAL A 32 -1.77 7.59 -4.06
N SER A 33 -0.75 8.42 -4.33
CA SER A 33 -0.96 9.78 -4.84
C SER A 33 -1.62 9.77 -6.22
N SER A 34 -1.17 8.92 -7.14
CA SER A 34 -1.77 8.76 -8.47
C SER A 34 -3.22 8.27 -8.39
N LEU A 35 -3.50 7.28 -7.54
CA LEU A 35 -4.88 6.79 -7.37
C LEU A 35 -5.80 7.87 -6.78
N ARG A 36 -5.30 8.73 -5.89
CA ARG A 36 -6.09 9.84 -5.33
C ARG A 36 -6.44 10.92 -6.36
N THR A 37 -5.69 11.02 -7.45
CA THR A 37 -6.00 11.95 -8.55
C THR A 37 -6.99 11.40 -9.56
N ASP A 38 -7.30 10.09 -9.52
CA ASP A 38 -8.28 9.44 -10.37
C ASP A 38 -9.64 9.38 -9.65
N PRO A 39 -10.66 10.14 -10.08
CA PRO A 39 -11.97 10.16 -9.45
C PRO A 39 -12.65 8.78 -9.39
N TYR A 40 -12.42 7.93 -10.40
CA TYR A 40 -13.00 6.60 -10.42
C TYR A 40 -12.33 5.68 -9.40
N ALA A 41 -11.00 5.78 -9.26
CA ALA A 41 -10.27 5.05 -8.24
C ALA A 41 -10.63 5.52 -6.83
N LEU A 42 -10.84 6.82 -6.62
CA LEU A 42 -11.22 7.37 -5.32
C LEU A 42 -12.56 6.80 -4.81
N GLU A 43 -13.54 6.60 -5.70
CA GLU A 43 -14.84 6.04 -5.34
C GLU A 43 -14.85 4.51 -5.20
N THR A 44 -13.94 3.80 -5.87
CA THR A 44 -14.04 2.34 -6.02
C THR A 44 -12.91 1.56 -5.36
N ALA A 45 -11.73 2.15 -5.16
CA ALA A 45 -10.53 1.46 -4.72
C ALA A 45 -10.46 1.33 -3.19
N PHE A 46 -10.16 0.11 -2.75
CA PHE A 46 -9.85 -0.21 -1.37
C PHE A 46 -8.46 -0.82 -1.32
N LEU A 47 -7.58 -0.31 -0.47
CA LEU A 47 -6.20 -0.78 -0.36
C LEU A 47 -5.98 -1.46 1.00
N SER A 48 -5.28 -2.59 0.96
CA SER A 48 -4.71 -3.27 2.13
C SER A 48 -3.21 -3.37 1.94
N VAL A 49 -2.44 -3.20 3.03
CA VAL A 49 -0.99 -3.36 3.01
C VAL A 49 -0.61 -4.52 3.94
N ILE A 50 0.13 -5.47 3.39
CA ILE A 50 0.66 -6.64 4.06
C ILE A 50 2.17 -6.59 3.91
N THR A 51 2.91 -6.61 5.01
CA THR A 51 4.37 -6.78 4.98
C THR A 51 4.72 -8.23 5.24
N PHE A 52 5.87 -8.67 4.75
CA PHE A 52 6.39 -9.99 5.09
C PHE A 52 7.90 -9.97 5.32
N ASP A 53 8.31 -10.70 6.35
CA ASP A 53 9.69 -11.07 6.64
C ASP A 53 9.74 -12.60 6.90
N SER A 54 10.14 -13.01 8.10
CA SER A 54 9.82 -14.30 8.70
C SER A 54 8.33 -14.66 8.75
N SER A 55 7.43 -13.66 8.77
CA SER A 55 5.98 -13.86 8.81
C SER A 55 5.24 -12.74 8.09
N ALA A 56 4.05 -13.05 7.55
CA ALA A 56 3.18 -12.05 6.95
C ALA A 56 2.37 -11.31 8.01
N LYS A 57 2.30 -9.98 7.92
CA LYS A 57 1.54 -9.10 8.83
C LYS A 57 0.75 -8.09 8.03
N GLN A 58 -0.57 -8.04 8.24
CA GLN A 58 -1.39 -6.97 7.69
C GLN A 58 -1.21 -5.73 8.55
N ILE A 59 -0.59 -4.70 7.99
CA ILE A 59 -0.31 -3.44 8.69
C ILE A 59 -1.32 -2.35 8.36
N VAL A 60 -2.04 -2.49 7.24
CA VAL A 60 -3.20 -1.65 6.89
C VAL A 60 -4.34 -2.58 6.49
N PRO A 61 -5.48 -2.55 7.20
CA PRO A 61 -6.66 -3.32 6.80
C PRO A 61 -7.18 -2.82 5.44
N LEU A 62 -8.05 -3.59 4.80
CA LEU A 62 -8.68 -3.15 3.55
C LEU A 62 -9.49 -1.87 3.79
N THR A 63 -8.92 -0.74 3.38
CA THR A 63 -9.37 0.62 3.72
C THR A 63 -9.67 1.39 2.44
N GLU A 64 -10.71 2.22 2.46
CA GLU A 64 -11.04 3.15 1.38
C GLU A 64 -9.85 4.09 1.11
N LEU A 65 -9.55 4.34 -0.16
CA LEU A 65 -8.40 5.17 -0.55
C LEU A 65 -8.42 6.57 0.07
N GLU A 66 -9.61 7.16 0.22
CA GLU A 66 -9.83 8.46 0.86
C GLU A 66 -9.43 8.45 2.34
N ASN A 67 -9.72 7.35 3.04
CA ASN A 67 -9.47 7.17 4.47
C ASN A 67 -8.08 6.57 4.78
N MET A 68 -7.33 6.19 3.75
CA MET A 68 -6.05 5.50 3.92
C MET A 68 -4.96 6.45 4.45
N GLN A 69 -4.31 6.04 5.54
CA GLN A 69 -3.04 6.62 5.97
C GLN A 69 -1.90 5.72 5.50
N LEU A 70 -0.87 6.30 4.89
CA LEU A 70 0.30 5.54 4.46
C LEU A 70 1.03 4.99 5.70
N PRO A 71 1.28 3.68 5.78
CA PRO A 71 1.98 3.12 6.92
C PRO A 71 3.46 3.49 6.88
N LEU A 72 4.07 3.56 8.06
CA LEU A 72 5.52 3.57 8.20
C LEU A 72 6.01 2.12 8.02
N ILE A 73 6.77 1.90 6.95
CA ILE A 73 7.43 0.62 6.60
C ILE A 73 8.94 0.73 6.70
#